data_AF-A0A5C8TH37-F1
#
_entry.id   AF-A0A5C8TH37-F1
#
_cell.length_a   1.000
_cell.length_b   1.000
_cell.length_c   1.000
_cell.angle_alpha   90.00
_cell.angle_beta   90.00
_cell.angle_gamma   90.00
#
_symmetry.space_group_name_H-M   'P 1'
#
loop_
_entity.id
_entity.type
_entity.pdbx_description
1 polymer ?
#
loop_
_entity_poly.entity_id
_entity_poly.type
_entity_poly.pdbx_seq_one_letter_code
_entity_poly.pdbx_strand_id
1 'polypeptide(L)' 'MAYQNPVENFSCQRLRDRTALNVILDETVLSAFSETISALRDGGDPLVPEFEHVVRSHRIGIIKQRAILGAAGIDL' A
#
# COMPACT_ATOMS: atom_id res chain seq x y z
N MET A 1 -14.30 2.83 34.51
CA MET A 1 -13.82 3.62 33.35
C MET A 1 -12.31 3.69 33.44
N ALA A 2 -11.58 3.05 32.53
CA ALA A 2 -10.12 3.18 32.49
C ALA A 2 -9.77 4.59 32.00
N TYR A 3 -8.96 5.30 32.77
CA TYR A 3 -8.43 6.60 32.37
C TYR A 3 -7.41 6.36 31.26
N GLN A 4 -7.78 6.61 30.00
CA GLN A 4 -6.85 6.53 28.88
C GLN A 4 -6.01 7.79 28.82
N ASN A 5 -4.69 7.63 28.80
CA ASN A 5 -3.73 8.73 28.77
C ASN A 5 -3.81 9.44 27.40
N PRO A 6 -4.10 10.76 27.35
CA PRO A 6 -4.23 11.50 26.09
C PRO A 6 -2.96 11.49 25.24
N VAL A 7 -1.77 11.33 25.84
CA VAL A 7 -0.50 11.22 25.11
C VAL A 7 -0.37 9.89 24.37
N GLU A 8 -0.84 8.79 24.97
CA GLU A 8 -0.85 7.46 24.34
C GLU A 8 -1.87 7.38 23.21
N ASN A 9 -3.02 8.04 23.35
CA ASN A 9 -4.01 8.14 22.27
C ASN A 9 -3.46 8.91 21.06
N PHE A 10 -2.74 10.00 21.29
CA PHE A 10 -2.13 10.79 20.20
C PHE A 10 -1.01 10.02 19.47
N SER A 11 -0.18 9.28 20.21
CA SER A 11 0.89 8.47 19.59
C SER A 11 0.33 7.31 18.77
N CYS A 12 -0.72 6.65 19.27
CA CYS A 12 -1.44 5.60 18.54
C CYS A 12 -2.07 6.14 17.26
N GLN A 13 -2.75 7.29 17.32
CA GLN A 13 -3.37 7.89 16.14
C GLN A 13 -2.33 8.24 15.06
N ARG A 14 -1.23 8.89 15.45
CA ARG A 14 -0.16 9.24 14.51
C ARG A 14 0.46 8.00 13.85
N LEU A 15 0.61 6.90 14.58
CA LEU A 15 1.10 5.65 14.03
C LEU A 15 0.11 5.06 13.02
N ARG A 16 -1.20 5.09 13.31
CA ARG A 16 -2.26 4.67 12.39
C ARG A 16 -2.25 5.49 11.11
N ASP A 17 -2.22 6.82 11.21
CA ASP A 17 -2.21 7.72 10.06
C ASP A 17 -0.97 7.49 9.17
N ARG A 18 0.20 7.31 9.77
CA ARG A 18 1.43 6.99 9.04
C ARG A 18 1.35 5.63 8.34
N THR A 19 0.74 4.65 8.99
CA THR A 19 0.55 3.32 8.42
C THR A 19 -0.40 3.38 7.23
N ALA A 20 -1.50 4.13 7.35
CA ALA A 20 -2.43 4.36 6.27
C ALA A 20 -1.77 5.06 5.08
N LEU A 21 -1.03 6.14 5.34
CA LEU A 21 -0.29 6.88 4.32
C LEU A 21 0.68 5.98 3.54
N ASN A 22 1.43 5.11 4.21
CA ASN A 22 2.37 4.22 3.53
C ASN A 22 1.65 3.31 2.52
N VAL A 23 0.48 2.77 2.87
CA VAL A 23 -0.29 1.93 1.96
C VAL A 23 -0.81 2.73 0.76
N ILE A 24 -1.28 3.96 0.97
CA ILE A 24 -1.72 4.85 -0.11
C ILE A 24 -0.57 5.20 -1.05
N LEU A 25 0.63 5.43 -0.51
CA LEU A 25 1.83 5.66 -1.32
C LEU A 25 2.20 4.44 -2.15
N ASP A 26 2.14 3.24 -1.59
CA ASP A 26 2.38 2.00 -2.32
C ASP A 26 1.34 1.79 -3.44
N GLU A 27 0.07 2.14 -3.21
CA GLU A 27 -0.98 2.12 -4.24
C GLU A 27 -0.69 3.09 -5.39
N THR A 28 -0.18 4.28 -5.06
CA THR A 28 0.23 5.29 -6.06
C THR A 28 1.39 4.76 -6.92
N VAL A 29 2.36 4.11 -6.29
CA VAL A 29 3.49 3.47 -7.00
C VAL A 29 3.02 2.36 -7.93
N LEU A 30 2.05 1.53 -7.52
CA LEU A 30 1.47 0.51 -8.40
C LEU A 30 0.78 1.09 -9.64
N SER A 31 0.14 2.25 -9.49
CA SER A 31 -0.46 2.96 -10.64
C SER A 31 0.62 3.38 -11.63
N ALA A 32 1.70 4.01 -11.15
CA ALA A 32 2.84 4.40 -11.98
C ALA A 32 3.54 3.20 -12.65
N PHE A 33 3.65 2.07 -11.95
CA PHE A 33 4.19 0.84 -12.56
C PHE A 33 3.30 0.29 -13.68
N SER A 34 1.99 0.44 -13.59
CA SER A 34 1.06 0.01 -14.65
C SER A 34 1.24 0.84 -15.92
N GLU A 35 1.46 2.15 -15.78
CA GLU A 35 1.82 3.03 -16.90
C GLU A 35 3.19 2.66 -17.48
N THR A 36 4.17 2.40 -16.61
CA THR A 36 5.53 1.99 -17.01
C THR A 36 5.51 0.67 -17.78
N ILE A 37 4.74 -0.32 -17.35
CA ILE A 37 4.56 -1.60 -18.07
C ILE A 37 4.03 -1.36 -19.48
N SER A 38 3.09 -0.43 -19.65
CA SER A 38 2.53 -0.11 -20.96
C SER A 38 3.61 0.46 -21.89
N ALA A 39 4.40 1.41 -21.41
CA ALA A 39 5.51 1.98 -22.17
C ALA A 39 6.60 0.94 -22.52
N LEU A 40 6.97 0.07 -21.58
CA LEU A 40 7.95 -0.99 -21.81
C LEU A 40 7.45 -2.03 -22.83
N ARG A 41 6.15 -2.35 -22.79
CA ARG A 41 5.52 -3.25 -23.77
C ARG A 41 5.55 -2.68 -25.17
N ASP A 42 5.23 -1.40 -25.32
CA ASP A 42 5.28 -0.70 -26.61
C ASP A 42 6.73 -0.63 -27.14
N GLY A 43 7.70 -0.54 -26.24
CA GLY A 43 9.13 -0.61 -26.54
C GLY A 43 9.66 -2.02 -26.86
N GLY A 44 8.84 -3.07 -26.72
CA GLY A 44 9.25 -4.45 -26.99
C GLY A 44 10.22 -5.04 -25.96
N ASP A 45 10.21 -4.54 -24.72
CA ASP A 45 11.11 -5.03 -23.66
C ASP A 45 10.75 -6.50 -23.29
N PRO A 46 11.71 -7.44 -23.37
CA PRO A 46 11.45 -8.85 -23.08
C PRO A 46 11.21 -9.16 -21.60
N LEU A 47 11.53 -8.24 -20.68
CA LEU A 47 11.37 -8.40 -19.23
C LEU A 47 9.98 -7.99 -18.74
N VAL A 48 9.12 -7.45 -19.62
CA VAL A 48 7.73 -7.05 -19.27
C VAL A 48 6.96 -8.15 -18.52
N PRO A 49 6.99 -9.43 -18.92
CA PRO A 49 6.25 -10.48 -18.19
C PRO A 49 6.72 -10.67 -16.74
N GLU A 50 8.02 -10.55 -16.49
CA GLU A 50 8.58 -10.64 -15.13
C GLU A 50 8.16 -9.42 -14.31
N PHE A 51 8.24 -8.22 -14.89
CA PHE A 51 7.83 -7.01 -14.21
C PHE A 51 6.33 -6.98 -13.89
N GLU A 52 5.47 -7.45 -14.82
CA GLU A 52 4.04 -7.65 -14.57
C GLU A 52 3.78 -8.61 -13.40
N HIS A 53 4.56 -9.69 -13.30
CA HIS A 53 4.45 -10.64 -12.20
C HIS A 53 4.79 -9.99 -10.85
N VAL A 54 5.86 -9.19 -10.79
CA VAL A 54 6.25 -8.44 -9.60
C VAL A 54 5.15 -7.45 -9.20
N VAL A 55 4.63 -6.66 -10.15
CA VAL A 55 3.54 -5.69 -9.90
C VAL A 55 2.27 -6.39 -9.40
N ARG A 56 1.89 -7.52 -10.01
CA ARG A 56 0.74 -8.33 -9.54
C ARG A 56 0.96 -8.84 -8.12
N SER A 57 2.14 -9.35 -7.81
CA SER A 57 2.48 -9.86 -6.47
C SER A 57 2.43 -8.75 -5.42
N HIS A 58 2.95 -7.58 -5.75
CA HIS A 58 2.90 -6.40 -4.88
C HIS A 58 1.44 -5.96 -4.63
N ARG A 59 0.60 -5.94 -5.68
CA ARG A 59 -0.84 -5.63 -5.54
C ARG A 59 -1.57 -6.58 -4.59
N ILE A 60 -1.25 -7.87 -4.64
CA ILE A 60 -1.80 -8.86 -3.69
C ILE A 60 -1.34 -8.55 -2.26
N GLY A 61 -0.08 -8.13 -2.09
CA GLY A 61 0.46 -7.68 -0.81
C GLY A 61 -0.35 -6.52 -0.22
N ILE A 62 -0.63 -5.49 -1.01
CA ILE A 62 -1.45 -4.35 -0.59
C ILE A 62 -2.86 -4.79 -0.19
N ILE A 63 -3.53 -5.63 -1.00
CA ILE A 63 -4.87 -6.12 -0.66
C ILE A 63 -4.89 -6.80 0.71
N LYS A 64 -3.86 -7.60 1.04
CA LYS A 64 -3.71 -8.23 2.35
C LYS A 64 -3.50 -7.19 3.47
N GLN A 65 -2.64 -6.19 3.22
CA GLN A 65 -2.43 -5.10 4.18
C GLN A 65 -3.74 -4.34 4.45
N ARG A 66 -4.51 -4.01 3.41
CA ARG A 66 -5.83 -3.36 3.55
C ARG A 66 -6.77 -4.18 4.44
N ALA A 67 -6.86 -5.48 4.21
CA ALA A 67 -7.71 -6.36 5.02
C ALA A 67 -7.28 -6.40 6.50
N ILE A 68 -5.97 -6.51 6.76
CA ILE A 68 -5.42 -6.53 8.12
C ILE A 68 -5.64 -5.19 8.83
N LEU A 69 -5.38 -4.08 8.15
CA LEU A 69 -5.52 -2.73 8.71
C LEU A 69 -6.98 -2.37 8.94
N GLY A 70 -7.88 -2.70 8.01
CA GLY A 70 -9.31 -2.55 8.20
C GLY A 70 -9.84 -3.36 9.39
N ALA A 71 -9.37 -4.60 9.57
CA ALA A 71 -9.70 -5.39 10.76
C ALA A 71 -9.17 -4.78 12.08
N ALA A 72 -8.12 -3.97 12.01
CA ALA A 72 -7.57 -3.22 13.14
C ALA A 72 -8.22 -1.84 13.35
N GLY A 73 -9.23 -1.48 12.55
CA GLY A 73 -9.90 -0.17 12.60
C GLY A 73 -9.05 0.98 12.08
N ILE A 74 -8.14 0.70 11.14
CA ILE A 74 -7.34 1.70 10.44
C ILE A 74 -7.92 1.87 9.04
N ASP A 75 -8.54 3.01 8.79
CA ASP A 75 -9.11 3.35 7.48
C ASP A 75 -8.03 3.82 6.50
N LEU A 76 -8.19 3.43 5.23
CA LEU A 76 -7.26 3.66 4.11
C LEU A 76 -7.96 4.37 2.96
#